data_AF-A0A2J7R951-F1
#
_entry.id   AF-A0A2J7R951-F1
#
_cell.length_a   1.000
_cell.length_b   1.000
_cell.length_c   1.000
_cell.angle_alpha   90.00
_cell.angle_beta   90.00
_cell.angle_gamma   90.00
#
_symmetry.space_group_name_H-M   'P 1'
#
loop_
_entity.id
_entity.type
_entity.pdbx_description
1 polymer ?
#
loop_
_entity_poly.entity_id
_entity_poly.type
_entity_poly.pdbx_seq_one_letter_code
_entity_poly.pdbx_strand_id
1 'polypeptide(L)'
;MQKNEESVLGVSEVRWKGQGEIRSGNYTVYYSGGERAERGVAIVVHKSVVRSVVKKIVCNDRIIALDILIIQVYMPTSEYEDDEVEKVYDTIEEILQEDGRGDTNSIILGDWNSIVGDEPYQNIVGSHGLGRRNHRGQMLIDFCERNGLIVTNTWFKKPKRRIYTWKAPGDWKRHQLDYILVKHRFRNSVKDVKDINSDHNLLVGKFQTRLKKII
;
A
#
# COMPACT_ATOMS: atom_id res chain seq x y z
N MET A 1 23.65 -0.34 3.16
CA MET A 1 22.33 -0.89 3.54
C MET A 1 22.01 -2.03 2.58
N GLN A 2 22.30 -3.27 2.95
CA GLN A 2 22.04 -4.47 2.14
C GLN A 2 21.59 -5.58 3.10
N LYS A 3 20.28 -5.66 3.33
CA LYS A 3 19.63 -6.80 3.99
C LYS A 3 18.12 -6.64 3.87
N ASN A 4 17.66 -6.81 2.64
CA ASN A 4 16.43 -7.46 2.22
C ASN A 4 16.45 -7.42 0.68
N GLU A 5 16.15 -8.53 0.02
CA GLU A 5 15.98 -8.54 -1.43
C GLU A 5 14.50 -8.29 -1.75
N GLU A 6 13.98 -7.10 -1.41
CA GLU A 6 12.63 -6.74 -1.84
C GLU A 6 12.62 -6.61 -3.36
N SER A 7 11.65 -7.32 -3.97
CA SER A 7 11.47 -7.28 -5.42
C SER A 7 10.68 -6.04 -5.87
N VAL A 8 9.80 -5.54 -5.01
CA VAL A 8 9.06 -4.29 -5.18
C VAL A 8 8.88 -3.61 -3.82
N LEU A 9 9.01 -2.29 -3.78
CA LEU A 9 8.79 -1.45 -2.60
C LEU A 9 7.97 -0.22 -3.02
N GLY A 10 6.85 0.03 -2.35
CA GLY A 10 6.12 1.28 -2.46
C GLY A 10 6.60 2.28 -1.42
N VAL A 11 6.71 3.54 -1.81
CA VAL A 11 7.21 4.63 -0.97
C VAL A 11 6.22 5.78 -1.04
N SER A 12 5.73 6.23 0.11
CA SER A 12 4.94 7.45 0.26
C SER A 12 5.81 8.59 0.79
N GLU A 13 5.36 9.82 0.63
CA GLU A 13 6.07 11.04 1.04
C GLU A 13 7.48 11.20 0.44
N VAL A 14 7.65 10.88 -0.84
CA VAL A 14 8.96 11.06 -1.50
C VAL A 14 9.39 12.53 -1.61
N ARG A 15 8.43 13.46 -1.59
CA ARG A 15 8.65 14.93 -1.64
C ARG A 15 9.44 15.36 -2.87
N TRP A 16 9.24 14.66 -3.98
CA TRP A 16 9.83 15.00 -5.27
C TRP A 16 8.82 15.76 -6.13
N LYS A 17 9.32 16.56 -7.07
CA LYS A 17 8.48 17.29 -8.03
C LYS A 17 8.32 16.51 -9.33
N GLY A 18 7.13 16.63 -9.93
CA GLY A 18 6.82 16.04 -11.23
C GLY A 18 6.81 14.51 -11.22
N GLN A 19 6.90 13.92 -12.41
CA GLN A 19 6.83 12.47 -12.61
C GLN A 19 7.99 11.95 -13.44
N GLY A 20 8.43 10.72 -13.21
CA GLY A 20 9.58 10.19 -13.94
C GLY A 20 9.95 8.74 -13.64
N GLU A 21 11.11 8.35 -14.17
CA GLU A 21 11.76 7.06 -13.96
C GLU A 21 13.24 7.30 -13.68
N ILE A 22 13.78 6.67 -12.63
CA ILE A 22 15.20 6.72 -12.28
C ILE A 22 15.73 5.29 -12.21
N ARG A 23 16.82 5.01 -12.92
CA ARG A 23 17.51 3.72 -12.87
C ARG A 23 18.78 3.84 -12.03
N SER A 24 18.92 2.97 -11.03
CA SER A 24 20.10 2.93 -10.17
C SER A 24 20.45 1.49 -9.79
N GLY A 25 21.61 1.02 -10.27
CA GLY A 25 22.07 -0.35 -10.03
C GLY A 25 21.07 -1.40 -10.50
N ASN A 26 20.58 -2.21 -9.56
CA ASN A 26 19.61 -3.28 -9.83
C ASN A 26 18.14 -2.82 -9.69
N TYR A 27 17.88 -1.52 -9.51
CA TYR A 27 16.54 -1.02 -9.24
C TYR A 27 16.11 0.07 -10.23
N THR A 28 14.81 0.09 -10.51
CA THR A 28 14.13 1.16 -11.24
C THR A 28 13.10 1.79 -10.31
N VAL A 29 13.14 3.11 -10.16
CA VAL A 29 12.19 3.89 -9.36
C VAL A 29 11.23 4.61 -10.32
N TYR A 30 9.95 4.32 -10.20
CA TYR A 30 8.87 5.07 -10.84
C TYR A 30 8.27 6.01 -9.81
N TYR A 31 8.14 7.30 -10.11
CA TYR A 31 7.63 8.27 -9.14
C TYR A 31 6.63 9.25 -9.73
N SER A 32 5.77 9.76 -8.86
CA SER A 32 4.78 10.79 -9.12
C SER A 32 4.74 11.77 -7.94
N GLY A 33 4.92 13.04 -8.22
CA GLY A 33 4.88 14.12 -7.24
C GLY A 33 4.23 15.37 -7.81
N GLY A 34 3.88 16.30 -6.92
CA GLY A 34 3.18 17.53 -7.28
C GLY A 34 4.11 18.61 -7.83
N GLU A 35 3.57 19.82 -8.01
CA GLU A 35 4.36 21.02 -8.36
C GLU A 35 5.29 21.44 -7.21
N ARG A 36 4.84 21.17 -5.97
CA ARG A 36 5.58 21.43 -4.73
C ARG A 36 6.12 20.12 -4.15
N ALA A 37 7.25 20.23 -3.47
CA ALA A 37 7.95 19.13 -2.82
C ALA A 37 7.31 18.78 -1.45
N GLU A 38 5.99 18.60 -1.42
CA GLU A 38 5.20 18.42 -0.18
C GLU A 38 4.68 16.98 -0.05
N ARG A 39 4.35 16.34 -1.17
CA ARG A 39 3.77 14.98 -1.24
C ARG A 39 4.58 14.10 -2.21
N GLY A 40 3.98 13.04 -2.72
CA GLY A 40 4.52 12.21 -3.77
C GLY A 40 4.62 10.75 -3.35
N VAL A 41 4.54 9.88 -4.35
CA VAL A 41 4.63 8.43 -4.22
C VAL A 41 5.63 7.88 -5.23
N ALA A 42 6.24 6.75 -4.89
CA ALA A 42 7.09 6.00 -5.79
C ALA A 42 6.92 4.48 -5.62
N ILE A 43 7.24 3.76 -6.69
CA ILE A 43 7.42 2.31 -6.67
C ILE A 43 8.85 2.00 -7.13
N VAL A 44 9.61 1.37 -6.25
CA VAL A 44 10.96 0.86 -6.50
C VAL A 44 10.85 -0.61 -6.91
N VAL A 45 11.36 -0.96 -8.08
CA VAL A 45 11.25 -2.31 -8.66
C VAL A 45 12.64 -2.87 -8.91
N HIS A 46 12.91 -4.07 -8.42
CA HIS A 46 14.15 -4.78 -8.71
C HIS A 46 14.18 -5.28 -10.16
N LYS A 47 15.36 -5.37 -10.77
CA LYS A 47 15.56 -5.80 -12.17
C LYS A 47 14.98 -7.19 -12.49
N SER A 48 14.77 -8.04 -11.48
CA SER A 48 14.12 -9.34 -11.64
C SER A 48 12.64 -9.22 -11.99
N VAL A 49 12.00 -8.12 -11.58
CA VAL A 49 10.58 -7.82 -11.78
C VAL A 49 10.35 -6.76 -12.85
N VAL A 50 11.31 -5.87 -13.09
CA VAL A 50 11.16 -4.76 -14.06
C VAL A 50 10.74 -5.24 -15.46
N ARG A 51 11.16 -6.44 -15.87
CA ARG A 51 10.79 -7.06 -17.17
C ARG A 51 9.33 -7.54 -17.26
N SER A 52 8.62 -7.51 -16.14
CA SER A 52 7.19 -7.79 -16.06
C SER A 52 6.36 -6.50 -15.99
N VAL A 53 6.99 -5.32 -15.89
CA VAL A 53 6.28 -4.04 -15.89
C VAL A 53 5.95 -3.68 -17.34
N VAL A 54 4.66 -3.49 -17.64
CA VAL A 54 4.18 -3.27 -19.02
C VAL A 54 3.69 -1.84 -19.18
N LYS A 55 2.66 -1.43 -18.44
CA LYS A 55 2.21 -0.05 -18.32
C LYS A 55 2.42 0.49 -16.90
N LYS A 56 2.55 1.81 -16.88
CA LYS A 56 2.71 2.67 -15.71
C LYS A 56 1.58 3.66 -15.74
N ILE A 57 0.80 3.72 -14.67
CA ILE A 57 -0.28 4.69 -14.49
C ILE A 57 0.19 5.69 -13.44
N VAL A 58 0.33 6.94 -13.84
CA VAL A 58 0.60 8.04 -12.94
C VAL A 58 -0.67 8.87 -12.84
N CYS A 59 -1.33 8.84 -11.68
CA CYS A 59 -2.59 9.54 -11.48
C CYS A 59 -2.35 10.94 -10.91
N ASN A 60 -1.69 11.02 -9.76
CA ASN A 60 -1.40 12.25 -9.04
C ASN A 60 -0.28 12.03 -8.01
N ASP A 61 -0.02 13.01 -7.15
CA ASP A 61 1.03 12.96 -6.13
C ASP A 61 0.71 12.06 -4.91
N ARG A 62 -0.42 11.33 -4.95
CA ARG A 62 -0.84 10.35 -3.95
C ARG A 62 -0.98 8.93 -4.49
N ILE A 63 -1.08 8.75 -5.80
CA ILE A 63 -1.31 7.44 -6.42
C ILE A 63 -0.40 7.24 -7.64
N ILE A 64 0.32 6.11 -7.62
CA ILE A 64 1.02 5.56 -8.77
C ILE A 64 0.75 4.05 -8.84
N ALA A 65 0.56 3.54 -10.05
CA ALA A 65 0.33 2.11 -10.28
C ALA A 65 1.21 1.56 -11.42
N LEU A 66 1.56 0.28 -11.30
CA LEU A 66 2.21 -0.50 -12.35
C LEU A 66 1.31 -1.68 -12.73
N ASP A 67 1.30 -2.05 -14.01
CA ASP A 67 0.55 -3.21 -14.57
C ASP A 67 0.84 -4.57 -13.91
N ILE A 68 1.84 -4.62 -13.03
CA ILE A 68 2.06 -5.76 -12.12
C ILE A 68 1.01 -5.80 -11.00
N LEU A 69 -0.04 -4.96 -11.08
CA LEU A 69 -1.09 -4.83 -10.08
C LEU A 69 -0.61 -4.29 -8.75
N ILE A 70 0.40 -3.43 -8.79
CA ILE A 70 0.92 -2.78 -7.59
C ILE A 70 0.49 -1.33 -7.64
N ILE A 71 -0.36 -0.95 -6.69
CA ILE A 71 -0.84 0.41 -6.49
C ILE A 71 -0.24 0.92 -5.18
N GLN A 72 0.54 2.00 -5.25
CA GLN A 72 1.03 2.69 -4.06
C GLN A 72 0.12 3.88 -3.75
N VAL A 73 -0.36 3.95 -2.52
CA VAL A 73 -1.32 4.96 -2.05
C VAL A 73 -0.73 5.78 -0.90
N TYR A 74 -1.02 7.08 -0.92
CA TYR A 74 -0.85 7.98 0.22
C TYR A 74 -2.16 8.73 0.49
N MET A 75 -2.95 8.20 1.42
CA MET A 75 -4.25 8.78 1.77
C MET A 75 -4.09 10.17 2.44
N PRO A 76 -5.03 11.10 2.25
CA PRO A 76 -5.03 12.36 2.97
C PRO A 76 -4.99 12.17 4.49
N THR A 77 -4.27 13.06 5.18
CA THR A 77 -4.18 13.06 6.64
C THR A 77 -5.49 13.56 7.26
N SER A 78 -5.60 13.54 8.59
CA SER A 78 -6.79 14.03 9.31
C SER A 78 -7.09 15.52 9.15
N GLU A 79 -6.20 16.28 8.50
CA GLU A 79 -6.39 17.71 8.20
C GLU A 79 -7.22 17.95 6.94
N TYR A 80 -7.45 16.90 6.15
CA TYR A 80 -8.21 16.96 4.91
C TYR A 80 -9.66 16.49 5.13
N GLU A 81 -10.57 17.11 4.37
CA GLU A 81 -12.00 16.80 4.41
C GLU A 81 -12.33 15.43 3.81
N ASP A 82 -13.48 14.88 4.17
CA ASP A 82 -13.94 13.57 3.70
C ASP A 82 -14.04 13.51 2.17
N ASP A 83 -14.49 14.59 1.53
CA ASP A 83 -14.59 14.69 0.08
C ASP A 83 -13.23 14.49 -0.63
N GLU A 84 -12.12 14.92 -0.02
CA GLU A 84 -10.78 14.72 -0.60
C GLU A 84 -10.31 13.27 -0.44
N VAL A 85 -10.72 12.61 0.64
CA VAL A 85 -10.47 11.19 0.88
C VAL A 85 -11.28 10.33 -0.08
N GLU A 86 -12.55 10.66 -0.30
CA GLU A 86 -13.43 9.95 -1.24
C GLU A 86 -12.89 10.03 -2.68
N LYS A 87 -12.43 11.20 -3.14
CA LYS A 87 -11.80 11.33 -4.47
C LYS A 87 -10.60 10.39 -4.67
N VAL A 88 -9.81 10.15 -3.62
CA VAL A 88 -8.69 9.20 -3.68
C VAL A 88 -9.20 7.77 -3.79
N TYR A 89 -10.26 7.40 -3.04
CA TYR A 89 -10.92 6.11 -3.19
C TYR A 89 -11.49 5.91 -4.61
N ASP A 90 -12.22 6.90 -5.14
CA ASP A 90 -12.80 6.84 -6.48
C ASP A 90 -11.73 6.61 -7.55
N THR A 91 -10.60 7.33 -7.44
CA THR A 91 -9.45 7.14 -8.34
C THR A 91 -8.90 5.71 -8.26
N ILE A 92 -8.84 5.11 -7.06
CA ILE A 92 -8.39 3.72 -6.91
C ILE A 92 -9.41 2.76 -7.54
N GLU A 93 -10.71 2.99 -7.37
CA GLU A 93 -11.77 2.17 -7.97
C GLU A 93 -11.72 2.21 -9.50
N GLU A 94 -11.49 3.38 -10.10
CA GLU A 94 -11.29 3.53 -11.55
C GLU A 94 -10.13 2.67 -12.07
N ILE A 95 -8.97 2.72 -11.39
CA ILE A 95 -7.80 1.89 -11.73
C ILE A 95 -8.14 0.40 -11.63
N LEU A 96 -8.86 -0.01 -10.58
CA LEU A 96 -9.27 -1.40 -10.38
C LEU A 96 -10.27 -1.89 -11.43
N GLN A 97 -11.10 -0.98 -11.98
CA GLN A 97 -12.06 -1.31 -13.03
C GLN A 97 -11.39 -1.46 -14.40
N GLU A 98 -10.39 -0.63 -14.72
CA GLU A 98 -9.64 -0.72 -15.98
C GLU A 98 -8.89 -2.05 -16.14
N ASP A 99 -8.35 -2.59 -15.05
CA ASP A 99 -7.41 -3.72 -15.09
C ASP A 99 -8.07 -5.13 -15.11
N GLY A 100 -9.34 -5.21 -15.52
CA GLY A 100 -9.93 -6.48 -15.96
C GLY A 100 -10.91 -7.16 -14.99
N ARG A 101 -11.91 -6.42 -14.49
CA ARG A 101 -13.15 -6.98 -13.90
C ARG A 101 -12.95 -8.12 -12.89
N GLY A 102 -11.91 -8.03 -12.06
CA GLY A 102 -11.72 -8.90 -10.89
C GLY A 102 -10.92 -10.20 -11.09
N ASP A 103 -10.36 -10.47 -12.28
CA ASP A 103 -9.49 -11.64 -12.50
C ASP A 103 -8.03 -11.43 -12.11
N THR A 104 -7.69 -10.18 -11.82
CA THR A 104 -6.32 -9.75 -11.68
C THR A 104 -5.97 -9.53 -10.19
N ASN A 105 -4.80 -9.98 -9.74
CA ASN A 105 -4.39 -9.92 -8.33
C ASN A 105 -3.85 -8.56 -7.90
N SER A 106 -4.76 -7.60 -7.63
CA SER A 106 -4.44 -6.27 -7.11
C SER A 106 -3.78 -6.32 -5.73
N ILE A 107 -2.58 -5.78 -5.63
CA ILE A 107 -1.83 -5.52 -4.39
C ILE A 107 -1.79 -4.00 -4.21
N ILE A 108 -2.60 -3.50 -3.29
CA ILE A 108 -2.66 -2.07 -2.97
C ILE A 108 -1.90 -1.89 -1.67
N LEU A 109 -0.80 -1.16 -1.69
CA LEU A 109 -0.03 -0.86 -0.48
C LEU A 109 0.06 0.64 -0.29
N GLY A 110 0.24 1.06 0.95
CA GLY A 110 0.34 2.48 1.23
C GLY A 110 0.09 2.83 2.68
N ASP A 111 0.24 4.13 2.92
CA ASP A 111 -0.21 4.79 4.13
C ASP A 111 -1.68 5.18 3.92
N TRP A 112 -2.56 4.53 4.67
CA TRP A 112 -4.00 4.74 4.56
C TRP A 112 -4.52 5.79 5.53
N ASN A 113 -3.67 6.36 6.38
CA ASN A 113 -4.05 7.35 7.39
C ASN A 113 -5.32 6.98 8.18
N SER A 114 -5.49 5.68 8.46
CA SER A 114 -6.69 5.11 9.05
C SER A 114 -6.38 3.97 10.03
N ILE A 115 -7.28 3.72 10.98
CA ILE A 115 -7.13 2.65 11.98
C ILE A 115 -8.34 1.73 11.85
N VAL A 116 -8.14 0.52 11.33
CA VAL A 116 -9.23 -0.49 11.20
C VAL A 116 -9.52 -1.21 12.52
N GLY A 117 -8.53 -1.23 13.42
CA GLY A 117 -8.60 -1.80 14.76
C GLY A 117 -8.32 -3.30 14.84
N ASP A 118 -8.50 -3.86 16.03
CA ASP A 118 -8.31 -5.29 16.34
C ASP A 118 -9.60 -6.12 16.34
N GLU A 119 -10.75 -5.47 16.17
CA GLU A 119 -12.05 -6.12 16.02
C GLU A 119 -12.21 -6.70 14.59
N PRO A 120 -12.38 -8.03 14.45
CA PRO A 120 -12.62 -8.66 13.16
C PRO A 120 -13.88 -8.10 12.50
N TYR A 121 -13.85 -8.04 11.17
CA TYR A 121 -15.01 -7.64 10.39
C TYR A 121 -15.11 -8.51 9.15
N GLN A 122 -16.15 -9.35 9.13
CA GLN A 122 -16.43 -10.31 8.07
C GLN A 122 -15.17 -11.08 7.63
N ASN A 123 -14.89 -11.11 6.33
CA ASN A 123 -13.67 -11.63 5.71
C ASN A 123 -12.67 -10.52 5.31
N ILE A 124 -12.85 -9.28 5.81
CA ILE A 124 -12.06 -8.10 5.42
C ILE A 124 -10.94 -7.84 6.43
N VAL A 125 -11.29 -7.73 7.71
CA VAL A 125 -10.36 -7.42 8.81
C VAL A 125 -10.20 -8.63 9.72
N GLY A 126 -8.96 -9.03 9.98
CA GLY A 126 -8.61 -10.11 10.90
C GLY A 126 -8.47 -9.65 12.36
N SER A 127 -8.33 -10.60 13.28
CA SER A 127 -8.26 -10.38 14.73
C SER A 127 -6.91 -9.93 15.28
N HIS A 128 -5.99 -9.49 14.41
CA HIS A 128 -4.61 -9.15 14.77
C HIS A 128 -4.19 -7.74 14.37
N GLY A 129 -5.15 -6.87 14.06
CA GLY A 129 -4.88 -5.43 13.93
C GLY A 129 -4.54 -4.76 15.26
N LEU A 130 -4.35 -3.44 15.23
CA LEU A 130 -3.98 -2.64 16.40
C LEU A 130 -4.85 -1.40 16.55
N GLY A 131 -5.30 -1.17 17.78
CA GLY A 131 -6.01 0.04 18.18
C GLY A 131 -7.52 -0.10 18.02
N ARG A 132 -8.22 1.01 18.27
CA ARG A 132 -9.68 1.08 18.09
C ARG A 132 -9.99 1.65 16.71
N ARG A 133 -10.96 1.04 16.02
CA ARG A 133 -11.43 1.54 14.73
C ARG A 133 -11.81 3.02 14.79
N ASN A 134 -11.32 3.82 13.85
CA ASN A 134 -11.73 5.22 13.69
C ASN A 134 -12.63 5.40 12.46
N HIS A 135 -13.18 6.61 12.27
CA HIS A 135 -14.04 6.97 11.13
C HIS A 135 -13.39 6.62 9.78
N ARG A 136 -12.15 7.08 9.55
CA ARG A 136 -11.36 6.75 8.36
C ARG A 136 -11.14 5.23 8.18
N GLY A 137 -11.02 4.49 9.28
CA GLY A 137 -10.91 3.04 9.28
C GLY A 137 -12.19 2.35 8.86
N GLN A 138 -13.36 2.90 9.20
CA GLN A 138 -14.64 2.41 8.68
C GLN A 138 -14.75 2.68 7.17
N MET A 139 -14.39 3.88 6.69
CA MET A 139 -14.35 4.17 5.25
C MET A 139 -13.47 3.17 4.47
N LEU A 140 -12.30 2.81 5.04
CA LEU A 140 -11.41 1.80 4.45
C LEU A 140 -12.08 0.42 4.39
N ILE A 141 -12.80 0.03 5.44
CA ILE A 141 -13.54 -1.25 5.47
C ILE A 141 -14.65 -1.26 4.43
N ASP A 142 -15.41 -0.16 4.31
CA ASP A 142 -16.50 -0.03 3.34
C ASP A 142 -15.94 -0.09 1.91
N PHE A 143 -14.84 0.61 1.64
CA PHE A 143 -14.10 0.50 0.37
C PHE A 143 -13.65 -0.94 0.09
N CYS A 144 -13.12 -1.64 1.10
CA CYS A 144 -12.70 -3.03 0.95
C CYS A 144 -13.89 -3.97 0.67
N GLU A 145 -15.03 -3.74 1.31
CA GLU A 145 -16.25 -4.52 1.09
C GLU A 145 -16.73 -4.39 -0.36
N ARG A 146 -16.88 -3.15 -0.86
CA ARG A 146 -17.30 -2.87 -2.25
C ARG A 146 -16.37 -3.50 -3.28
N ASN A 147 -15.07 -3.56 -2.97
CA ASN A 147 -14.05 -4.05 -3.90
C ASN A 147 -13.62 -5.50 -3.63
N GLY A 148 -14.20 -6.20 -2.66
CA GLY A 148 -13.81 -7.58 -2.30
C GLY A 148 -12.34 -7.71 -1.86
N LEU A 149 -11.83 -6.70 -1.15
CA LEU A 149 -10.45 -6.62 -0.65
C LEU A 149 -10.37 -7.06 0.83
N ILE A 150 -9.18 -7.44 1.26
CA ILE A 150 -8.88 -7.76 2.66
C ILE A 150 -7.69 -6.96 3.16
N VAL A 151 -7.70 -6.60 4.44
CA VAL A 151 -6.62 -5.85 5.10
C VAL A 151 -5.57 -6.82 5.63
N THR A 152 -4.63 -7.23 4.78
CA THR A 152 -3.80 -8.45 4.99
C THR A 152 -3.00 -8.47 6.29
N ASN A 153 -2.39 -7.36 6.71
CA ASN A 153 -1.59 -7.28 7.94
C ASN A 153 -2.40 -7.43 9.24
N THR A 154 -3.74 -7.46 9.18
CA THR A 154 -4.60 -7.76 10.33
C THR A 154 -4.87 -9.26 10.52
N TRP A 155 -4.46 -10.11 9.56
CA TRP A 155 -4.69 -11.56 9.59
C TRP A 155 -3.51 -12.36 10.16
N PHE A 156 -2.35 -11.73 10.35
CA PHE A 156 -1.16 -12.39 10.84
C PHE A 156 -0.90 -12.04 12.30
N LYS A 157 -0.87 -13.05 13.18
CA LYS A 157 -0.52 -12.85 14.59
C LYS A 157 0.94 -12.42 14.71
N LYS A 158 1.18 -11.22 15.27
CA LYS A 158 2.52 -10.68 15.52
C LYS A 158 2.64 -10.09 16.93
N PRO A 159 3.86 -9.97 17.48
CA PRO A 159 4.08 -9.16 18.67
C PRO A 159 3.68 -7.70 18.39
N LYS A 160 3.09 -7.00 19.37
CA LYS A 160 2.65 -5.60 19.24
C LYS A 160 3.71 -4.66 18.64
N ARG A 161 5.00 -4.91 18.95
CA ARG A 161 6.15 -4.15 18.41
C ARG A 161 6.38 -4.29 16.90
N ARG A 162 5.69 -5.20 16.22
CA ARG A 162 5.78 -5.46 14.77
C ARG A 162 4.46 -5.22 14.04
N ILE A 163 3.49 -4.57 14.71
CA ILE A 163 2.16 -4.27 14.13
C ILE A 163 1.99 -2.77 13.88
N TYR A 164 2.44 -1.91 14.80
CA TYR A 164 2.40 -0.48 14.54
C TYR A 164 3.33 -0.13 13.37
N THR A 165 2.92 0.86 12.58
CA THR A 165 3.68 1.39 11.44
C THR A 165 3.96 2.88 11.60
N TRP A 166 3.37 3.53 12.60
CA TRP A 166 3.63 4.92 12.94
C TRP A 166 3.83 5.11 14.44
N LYS A 167 4.72 6.03 14.81
CA LYS A 167 4.98 6.46 16.19
C LYS A 167 4.85 7.96 16.29
N ALA A 168 4.16 8.43 17.30
CA ALA A 168 4.10 9.86 17.60
C ALA A 168 5.49 10.39 18.01
N PRO A 169 5.79 11.67 17.76
CA PRO A 169 6.99 12.31 18.30
C PRO A 169 7.04 12.13 19.82
N GLY A 170 8.17 11.63 20.34
CA GLY A 170 8.32 11.28 21.76
C GLY A 170 7.75 9.90 22.16
N ASP A 171 7.31 9.09 21.20
CA ASP A 171 6.91 7.67 21.37
C ASP A 171 5.79 7.42 22.42
N TRP A 172 4.97 8.44 22.69
CA TRP A 172 3.84 8.32 23.64
C TRP A 172 2.62 7.61 23.03
N LYS A 173 2.59 7.44 21.70
CA LYS A 173 1.50 6.76 20.97
C LYS A 173 2.03 6.04 19.75
N ARG A 174 1.41 4.90 19.43
CA ARG A 174 1.75 4.08 18.26
C ARG A 174 0.48 3.66 17.52
N HIS A 175 0.52 3.71 16.20
CA HIS A 175 -0.61 3.42 15.33
C HIS A 175 -0.22 2.46 14.21
N GLN A 176 -1.17 1.66 13.76
CA GLN A 176 -1.09 0.94 12.50
C GLN A 176 -1.86 1.77 11.48
N LEU A 177 -1.15 2.39 10.53
CA LEU A 177 -1.71 3.27 9.50
C LEU A 177 -1.42 2.77 8.09
N ASP A 178 -0.35 2.00 7.94
CA ASP A 178 0.03 1.38 6.68
C ASP A 178 -0.62 0.01 6.56
N TYR A 179 -1.18 -0.26 5.39
CA TYR A 179 -1.82 -1.53 5.10
C TYR A 179 -1.49 -1.99 3.69
N ILE A 180 -1.52 -3.31 3.56
CA ILE A 180 -1.47 -4.00 2.27
C ILE A 180 -2.85 -4.63 2.06
N LEU A 181 -3.54 -4.24 1.00
CA LEU A 181 -4.81 -4.79 0.59
C LEU A 181 -4.63 -5.74 -0.59
N VAL A 182 -5.39 -6.83 -0.58
CA VAL A 182 -5.48 -7.76 -1.71
C VAL A 182 -6.90 -8.23 -1.91
N LYS A 183 -7.25 -8.66 -3.12
CA LYS A 183 -8.54 -9.31 -3.36
C LYS A 183 -8.65 -10.58 -2.52
N HIS A 184 -9.81 -10.81 -1.90
CA HIS A 184 -10.08 -11.97 -1.05
C HIS A 184 -9.81 -13.31 -1.74
N ARG A 185 -10.06 -13.41 -3.06
CA ARG A 185 -9.76 -14.61 -3.87
C ARG A 185 -8.27 -14.98 -3.89
N PHE A 186 -7.37 -14.00 -3.73
CA PHE A 186 -5.93 -14.19 -3.73
C PHE A 186 -5.31 -14.16 -2.34
N ARG A 187 -6.10 -14.19 -1.27
CA ARG A 187 -5.60 -14.17 0.12
C ARG A 187 -4.52 -15.21 0.40
N ASN A 188 -4.64 -16.40 -0.20
CA ASN A 188 -3.68 -17.50 -0.03
C ASN A 188 -2.31 -17.22 -0.70
N SER A 189 -2.21 -16.22 -1.57
CA SER A 189 -0.94 -15.76 -2.12
C SER A 189 -0.10 -15.00 -1.09
N VAL A 190 -0.75 -14.38 -0.10
CA VAL A 190 -0.07 -13.62 0.96
C VAL A 190 0.43 -14.60 2.01
N LYS A 191 1.75 -14.64 2.22
CA LYS A 191 2.40 -15.60 3.13
C LYS A 191 2.80 -14.98 4.46
N ASP A 192 3.11 -13.69 4.43
CA ASP A 192 3.44 -12.95 5.63
C ASP A 192 3.27 -11.46 5.35
N VAL A 193 2.88 -10.69 6.36
CA VAL A 193 3.02 -9.23 6.35
C VAL A 193 3.57 -8.81 7.70
N LYS A 194 4.62 -8.00 7.68
CA LYS A 194 5.33 -7.60 8.90
C LYS A 194 5.95 -6.21 8.76
N ASP A 195 5.97 -5.48 9.85
CA ASP A 195 6.93 -4.40 10.01
C ASP A 195 8.34 -4.98 10.23
N ILE A 196 9.35 -4.40 9.56
CA ILE A 196 10.76 -4.83 9.67
C ILE A 196 11.57 -4.01 10.67
N ASN A 197 10.96 -3.07 11.40
CA ASN A 197 11.61 -2.30 12.49
C ASN A 197 12.97 -1.73 12.05
N SER A 198 13.00 -1.12 10.87
CA SER A 198 14.03 -0.15 10.49
C SER A 198 13.74 1.16 11.24
N ASP A 199 14.73 2.04 11.30
CA ASP A 199 14.60 3.47 11.61
C ASP A 199 13.44 4.17 10.87
N HIS A 200 13.00 3.57 9.75
CA HIS A 200 11.75 3.86 9.07
C HIS A 200 10.83 2.62 9.20
N ASN A 201 9.64 2.75 9.79
CA ASN A 201 8.69 1.64 9.99
C ASN A 201 8.17 1.14 8.63
N LEU A 202 8.89 0.20 8.01
CA LEU A 202 8.56 -0.34 6.69
C LEU A 202 7.64 -1.56 6.80
N LEU A 203 6.47 -1.48 6.19
CA LEU A 203 5.55 -2.60 6.04
C LEU A 203 5.94 -3.48 4.85
N VAL A 204 6.29 -4.74 5.09
CA VAL A 204 6.71 -5.70 4.06
C VAL A 204 5.73 -6.85 3.95
N GLY A 205 5.16 -7.03 2.75
CA GLY A 205 4.37 -8.20 2.38
C GLY A 205 5.17 -9.23 1.60
N LYS A 206 5.07 -10.51 1.99
CA LYS A 206 5.64 -11.65 1.26
C LYS A 206 4.53 -12.35 0.48
N PHE A 207 4.70 -12.43 -0.83
CA PHE A 207 3.72 -13.01 -1.75
C PHE A 207 4.28 -14.23 -2.48
N GLN A 208 3.43 -15.23 -2.68
CA GLN A 208 3.67 -16.34 -3.60
C GLN A 208 2.76 -16.14 -4.82
N THR A 209 3.32 -15.52 -5.86
CA THR A 209 2.61 -15.26 -7.13
C THR A 209 3.51 -15.61 -8.32
N ARG A 210 2.91 -15.85 -9.49
CA ARG A 210 3.63 -16.04 -10.75
C ARG A 210 3.51 -14.75 -11.57
N LEU A 211 4.65 -14.12 -11.82
CA LEU A 211 4.72 -12.96 -12.71
C LEU A 211 4.89 -13.44 -14.15
N LYS A 212 4.08 -12.89 -15.07
CA LYS A 212 4.27 -13.10 -16.51
C LYS A 212 5.46 -12.24 -16.95
N LYS A 213 6.46 -12.86 -17.58
CA LYS A 213 7.54 -12.11 -18.23
C LYS A 213 7.12 -11.80 -19.65
N ILE A 214 7.35 -10.57 -20.09
CA ILE A 214 7.29 -10.25 -21.52
C ILE A 214 8.68 -10.50 -22.07
N ILE A 215 8.75 -11.38 -23.08
CA ILE A 215 9.97 -11.70 -23.84
C ILE A 215 10.10 -10.69 -24.96
#